data_AF-A0A3D3E5S3-F1
#
_entry.id   AF-A0A3D3E5S3-F1
#
_cell.length_a   1.000
_cell.length_b   1.000
_cell.length_c   1.000
_cell.angle_alpha   90.00
_cell.angle_beta   90.00
_cell.angle_gamma   90.00
#
_symmetry.space_group_name_H-M   'P 1'
#
loop_
_entity.id
_entity.type
_entity.pdbx_description
1 polymer ?
#
loop_
_entity_poly.entity_id
_entity_poly.type
_entity_poly.pdbx_seq_one_letter_code
_entity_poly.pdbx_strand_id
1 'polypeptide(L)'
;FTLSIVSPILQASDFESAEPELQGYGAFSQLNKDWMLLALYGKEENELSMATPHRLEIKIVTEKFSQRRFRQLWLEALAVEHGPEKMALMQIELDQFFNILQGPLKQGDALIIERNEINGLAVTNVTLNYHDLAQLSNGFLDSIVQSLIGKHPPTQMLKSGLMGNESVRHQMDLAIRFDRLEPTLPRIAEISRWGKRAMVRHNIIASKINGA
;
A
#
# COMPACT_ATOMS: atom_id res chain seq x y z
N PHE A 1 19.52 44.23 46.11
CA PHE A 1 19.18 43.78 44.75
C PHE A 1 19.58 42.32 44.61
N THR A 2 18.62 41.40 44.64
CA THR A 2 18.85 39.97 44.32
C THR A 2 17.70 39.52 43.43
N LEU A 3 18.00 39.27 42.16
CA LEU A 3 17.08 38.76 41.15
C LEU A 3 17.08 37.22 41.20
N SER A 4 15.93 36.62 41.52
CA SER A 4 15.68 35.20 41.28
C SER A 4 15.35 35.00 39.82
N ILE A 5 16.14 34.18 39.13
CA ILE A 5 15.86 33.75 37.76
C ILE A 5 15.27 32.35 37.86
N VAL A 6 13.96 32.22 37.64
CA VAL A 6 13.31 30.92 37.47
C VAL A 6 13.48 30.54 36.01
N SER A 7 14.18 29.44 35.73
CA SER A 7 14.27 28.87 34.38
C SER A 7 13.06 27.95 34.15
N PRO A 8 12.31 28.08 33.05
CA PRO A 8 11.30 27.10 32.69
C PRO A 8 11.96 25.85 32.09
N ILE A 9 11.60 24.69 32.63
CA ILE A 9 11.90 23.38 32.05
C ILE A 9 11.04 23.27 30.78
N LEU A 10 11.68 23.23 29.59
CA LEU A 10 11.02 22.75 28.38
C LEU A 10 10.79 21.25 28.53
N GLN A 11 9.54 20.84 28.71
CA GLN A 11 9.12 19.47 28.41
C GLN A 11 9.11 19.32 26.89
N ALA A 12 10.12 18.63 26.36
CA ALA A 12 10.02 18.02 25.05
C ALA A 12 8.99 16.90 25.17
N SER A 13 7.83 17.07 24.54
CA SER A 13 6.92 15.97 24.27
C SER A 13 7.59 15.08 23.22
N ASP A 14 8.16 13.96 23.64
CA ASP A 14 8.51 12.87 22.75
C ASP A 14 7.20 12.42 22.07
N PHE A 15 7.00 12.84 20.82
CA PHE A 15 6.07 12.18 19.93
C PHE A 15 6.71 10.84 19.55
N GLU A 16 6.57 9.85 20.43
CA GLU A 16 6.88 8.47 20.09
C GLU A 16 5.80 8.02 19.09
N SER A 17 6.08 8.25 17.81
CA SER A 17 5.31 7.69 16.71
C SER A 17 5.50 6.17 16.76
N ALA A 18 4.65 5.50 17.54
CA ALA A 18 4.64 4.03 17.61
C ALA A 18 4.66 3.46 16.19
N GLU A 19 5.67 2.62 15.92
CA GLU A 19 5.85 2.00 14.62
C GLU A 19 4.61 1.15 14.27
N PRO A 20 4.20 1.10 12.99
CA PRO A 20 3.05 0.31 12.59
C PRO A 20 3.30 -1.17 12.86
N GLU A 21 2.37 -1.82 13.55
CA GLU A 21 2.47 -3.23 13.92
C GLU A 21 1.91 -4.13 12.82
N LEU A 22 2.58 -5.25 12.58
CA LEU A 22 2.10 -6.30 11.68
C LEU A 22 0.81 -6.91 12.23
N GLN A 23 -0.26 -6.81 11.45
CA GLN A 23 -1.58 -7.38 11.78
C GLN A 23 -1.69 -8.84 11.30
N GLY A 24 -1.18 -9.13 10.10
CA GLY A 24 -1.19 -10.48 9.57
C GLY A 24 -0.78 -10.59 8.10
N TYR A 25 -0.51 -11.82 7.69
CA TYR A 25 -0.22 -12.20 6.31
C TYR A 25 -1.42 -12.87 5.66
N GLY A 26 -1.63 -12.58 4.38
CA GLY A 26 -2.67 -13.19 3.57
C GLY A 26 -2.16 -13.63 2.20
N ALA A 27 -2.74 -14.69 1.65
CA ALA A 27 -2.47 -15.13 0.29
C ALA A 27 -3.70 -14.86 -0.59
N PHE A 28 -3.49 -14.18 -1.72
CA PHE A 28 -4.47 -14.17 -2.78
C PHE A 28 -4.19 -15.34 -3.74
N SER A 29 -5.09 -16.31 -3.74
CA SER A 29 -4.95 -17.55 -4.51
C SER A 29 -6.09 -17.68 -5.53
N GLN A 30 -5.75 -18.16 -6.73
CA GLN A 30 -6.73 -18.46 -7.78
C GLN A 30 -6.33 -19.78 -8.45
N LEU A 31 -7.28 -20.70 -8.60
CA LEU A 31 -7.06 -22.06 -9.13
C LEU A 31 -5.97 -22.83 -8.35
N ASN A 32 -6.03 -22.77 -7.02
CA ASN A 32 -5.09 -23.43 -6.09
C ASN A 32 -3.62 -23.02 -6.28
N LYS A 33 -3.38 -21.83 -6.83
CA LYS A 33 -2.06 -21.22 -6.94
C LYS A 33 -2.09 -19.86 -6.31
N ASP A 34 -1.06 -19.54 -5.53
CA ASP A 34 -0.88 -18.21 -4.96
C ASP A 34 -0.35 -17.27 -6.05
N TRP A 35 -1.02 -16.13 -6.19
CA TRP A 35 -0.63 -15.08 -7.13
C TRP A 35 0.13 -13.98 -6.41
N MET A 36 -0.31 -13.65 -5.19
CA MET A 36 0.24 -12.60 -4.36
C MET A 36 0.23 -13.04 -2.89
N LEU A 37 1.27 -12.66 -2.16
CA LEU A 37 1.26 -12.62 -0.70
C LEU A 37 1.16 -11.17 -0.25
N LEU A 38 0.42 -10.94 0.82
CA LEU A 38 0.12 -9.62 1.33
C LEU A 38 0.46 -9.58 2.83
N ALA A 39 1.01 -8.47 3.29
CA ALA A 39 1.21 -8.17 4.70
C ALA A 39 0.50 -6.85 5.02
N LEU A 40 -0.35 -6.86 6.05
CA LEU A 40 -1.04 -5.68 6.51
C LEU A 40 -0.42 -5.20 7.83
N TYR A 41 -0.08 -3.92 7.88
CA TYR A 41 0.42 -3.25 9.06
C TYR A 41 -0.57 -2.15 9.44
N GLY A 42 -0.90 -2.10 10.73
CA GLY A 42 -1.87 -1.18 11.28
C GLY A 42 -1.34 -0.54 12.55
N LYS A 43 -1.97 0.57 12.93
CA LYS A 43 -1.75 1.19 14.23
C LYS A 43 -3.03 1.11 15.02
N GLU A 44 -2.97 0.53 16.20
CA GLU A 44 -4.10 0.58 17.12
C GLU A 44 -4.27 2.00 17.62
N GLU A 45 -5.46 2.58 17.41
CA GLU A 45 -5.80 3.89 17.98
C GLU A 45 -6.29 3.73 19.43
N ASN A 46 -6.90 2.59 19.79
CA ASN A 46 -7.29 2.17 21.13
C ASN A 46 -7.49 0.64 21.19
N GLU A 47 -7.40 0.02 22.37
CA GLU A 47 -7.58 -1.45 22.61
C GLU A 47 -8.94 -2.04 22.16
N LEU A 48 -9.89 -1.18 21.76
CA LEU A 48 -11.27 -1.53 21.39
C LEU A 48 -11.60 -1.24 19.91
N SER A 49 -10.69 -0.62 19.16
CA SER A 49 -10.88 -0.26 17.75
C SER A 49 -10.09 -1.17 16.82
N MET A 50 -10.62 -1.46 15.64
CA MET A 50 -9.79 -2.06 14.59
C MET A 50 -8.59 -1.16 14.29
N ALA A 51 -7.42 -1.76 14.11
CA ALA A 51 -6.22 -1.02 13.77
C ALA A 51 -6.41 -0.21 12.48
N THR A 52 -6.06 1.06 12.53
CA THR A 52 -6.08 1.93 11.35
C THR A 52 -4.98 1.48 10.40
N PRO A 53 -5.29 1.16 9.12
CA PRO A 53 -4.28 0.69 8.17
C PRO A 53 -3.20 1.74 7.97
N HIS A 54 -1.94 1.33 8.13
CA HIS A 54 -0.79 2.21 7.96
C HIS A 54 0.05 1.82 6.75
N ARG A 55 0.23 0.52 6.51
CA ARG A 55 0.97 -0.01 5.34
C ARG A 55 0.34 -1.32 4.87
N LEU A 56 0.18 -1.44 3.56
CA LEU A 56 -0.11 -2.67 2.87
C LEU A 56 1.05 -3.00 1.94
N GLU A 57 1.67 -4.16 2.15
CA GLU A 57 2.72 -4.66 1.27
C GLU A 57 2.23 -5.88 0.51
N ILE A 58 2.48 -5.90 -0.80
CA ILE A 58 2.02 -6.92 -1.74
C ILE A 58 3.23 -7.45 -2.50
N LYS A 59 3.55 -8.72 -2.31
CA LYS A 59 4.63 -9.41 -3.02
C LYS A 59 4.07 -10.39 -4.04
N ILE A 60 4.59 -10.32 -5.27
CA ILE A 60 4.13 -11.14 -6.38
C ILE A 60 4.78 -12.52 -6.31
N VAL A 61 3.96 -13.58 -6.32
CA VAL A 61 4.41 -14.98 -6.25
C VAL A 61 4.51 -15.61 -7.64
N THR A 62 3.58 -15.26 -8.53
CA THR A 62 3.53 -15.82 -9.88
C THR A 62 4.65 -15.28 -10.76
N GLU A 63 5.16 -16.09 -11.69
CA GLU A 63 6.25 -15.70 -12.60
C GLU A 63 5.92 -14.43 -13.40
N LYS A 64 4.65 -14.28 -13.80
CA LYS A 64 4.19 -13.16 -14.60
C LYS A 64 2.74 -12.80 -14.28
N PHE A 65 2.54 -11.54 -13.91
CA PHE A 65 1.23 -10.96 -13.67
C PHE A 65 1.05 -9.75 -14.59
N SER A 66 0.21 -9.89 -15.62
CA SER A 66 -0.02 -8.80 -16.57
C SER A 66 -0.72 -7.60 -15.93
N GLN A 67 -0.39 -6.38 -16.37
CA GLN A 67 -1.03 -5.15 -15.90
C GLN A 67 -2.55 -5.19 -16.03
N ARG A 68 -3.04 -5.67 -17.18
CA ARG A 68 -4.47 -5.79 -17.45
C ARG A 68 -5.16 -6.65 -16.38
N ARG A 69 -4.58 -7.81 -16.05
CA ARG A 69 -5.17 -8.72 -15.07
C ARG A 69 -5.06 -8.15 -13.66
N PHE A 70 -3.93 -7.53 -13.31
CA PHE A 70 -3.74 -6.87 -12.02
C PHE A 70 -4.78 -5.75 -11.83
N ARG A 71 -4.92 -4.87 -12.83
CA ARG A 71 -5.94 -3.81 -12.85
C ARG A 71 -7.35 -4.37 -12.73
N GLN A 72 -7.69 -5.38 -13.53
CA GLN A 72 -9.01 -5.99 -13.51
C GLN A 72 -9.34 -6.56 -12.12
N LEU A 73 -8.42 -7.31 -11.51
CA LEU A 73 -8.62 -7.88 -10.18
C LEU A 73 -8.93 -6.80 -9.15
N TRP A 74 -8.13 -5.74 -9.11
CA TRP A 74 -8.32 -4.66 -8.15
C TRP A 74 -9.60 -3.87 -8.40
N LEU A 75 -9.93 -3.57 -9.67
CA LEU A 75 -11.18 -2.90 -10.02
C LEU A 75 -12.40 -3.75 -9.63
N GLU A 76 -12.34 -5.07 -9.83
CA GLU A 76 -13.41 -5.98 -9.40
C GLU A 76 -13.57 -5.97 -7.87
N ALA A 77 -12.48 -6.14 -7.12
CA ALA A 77 -12.51 -6.12 -5.65
C ALA A 77 -13.05 -4.79 -5.10
N LEU A 78 -12.58 -3.66 -5.63
CA LEU A 78 -13.01 -2.34 -5.22
C LEU A 78 -14.47 -2.06 -5.60
N ALA A 79 -14.90 -2.43 -6.81
CA ALA A 79 -16.27 -2.18 -7.25
C ALA A 79 -17.29 -2.98 -6.44
N VAL A 80 -16.96 -4.22 -6.07
CA VAL A 80 -17.83 -5.06 -5.24
C VAL A 80 -17.96 -4.50 -3.82
N GLU A 81 -16.88 -3.99 -3.23
CA GLU A 81 -16.91 -3.45 -1.86
C GLU A 81 -17.53 -2.05 -1.79
N HIS A 82 -17.17 -1.15 -2.70
CA HIS A 82 -17.48 0.29 -2.59
C HIS A 82 -18.65 0.77 -3.45
N GLY A 83 -19.04 0.00 -4.47
CA GLY A 83 -20.09 0.38 -5.40
C GLY A 83 -19.71 1.51 -6.38
N PRO A 84 -20.58 1.84 -7.34
CA PRO A 84 -20.25 2.67 -8.49
C PRO A 84 -19.97 4.14 -8.14
N GLU A 85 -20.66 4.72 -7.15
CA GLU A 85 -20.50 6.13 -6.78
C GLU A 85 -19.10 6.41 -6.24
N LYS A 86 -18.64 5.60 -5.27
CA LYS A 86 -17.29 5.76 -4.71
C LYS A 86 -16.21 5.40 -5.73
N MET A 87 -16.45 4.42 -6.60
CA MET A 87 -15.54 4.12 -7.72
C MET A 87 -15.36 5.32 -8.66
N ALA A 88 -16.44 6.06 -8.96
CA ALA A 88 -16.36 7.26 -9.79
C ALA A 88 -15.53 8.38 -9.13
N LEU A 89 -15.65 8.56 -7.81
CA LEU A 89 -14.85 9.53 -7.05
C LEU A 89 -13.35 9.18 -7.04
N MET A 90 -13.04 7.88 -7.00
CA MET A 90 -11.65 7.39 -6.97
C MET A 90 -11.02 7.26 -8.37
N GLN A 91 -11.75 7.51 -9.46
CA GLN A 91 -11.32 7.19 -10.82
C GLN A 91 -9.95 7.79 -11.19
N ILE A 92 -9.72 9.06 -10.84
CA ILE A 92 -8.45 9.75 -11.13
C ILE A 92 -7.29 9.09 -10.40
N GLU A 93 -7.46 8.77 -9.11
CA GLU A 93 -6.44 8.14 -8.29
C GLU A 93 -6.18 6.70 -8.71
N LEU A 94 -7.23 5.96 -9.10
CA LEU A 94 -7.10 4.60 -9.64
C LEU A 94 -6.32 4.60 -10.96
N ASP A 95 -6.61 5.55 -11.85
CA ASP A 95 -5.84 5.69 -13.09
C ASP A 95 -4.38 6.06 -12.80
N GLN A 96 -4.11 6.95 -11.84
CA GLN A 96 -2.76 7.26 -11.40
C GLN A 96 -2.05 6.01 -10.85
N PHE A 97 -2.71 5.27 -9.95
CA PHE A 97 -2.20 4.04 -9.35
C PHE A 97 -1.87 2.97 -10.40
N PHE A 98 -2.78 2.67 -11.34
CA PHE A 98 -2.51 1.64 -12.34
C PHE A 98 -1.49 2.07 -13.39
N ASN A 99 -1.37 3.38 -13.67
CA ASN A 99 -0.41 3.91 -14.64
C ASN A 99 1.05 3.86 -14.17
N ILE A 100 1.30 3.61 -12.87
CA ILE A 100 2.66 3.36 -12.37
C ILE A 100 3.25 2.10 -13.01
N LEU A 101 2.40 1.12 -13.35
CA LEU A 101 2.80 -0.14 -13.95
C LEU A 101 3.03 0.05 -15.45
N GLN A 102 4.28 -0.04 -15.88
CA GLN A 102 4.67 0.16 -17.29
C GLN A 102 5.13 -1.13 -17.98
N GLY A 103 5.25 -2.23 -17.23
CA GLY A 103 5.36 -3.60 -17.74
C GLY A 103 4.53 -4.58 -16.90
N PRO A 104 4.51 -5.88 -17.24
CA PRO A 104 3.94 -6.90 -16.35
C PRO A 104 4.74 -6.93 -15.04
N LEU A 105 4.06 -7.24 -13.95
CA LEU A 105 4.70 -7.60 -12.68
C LEU A 105 5.26 -9.03 -12.79
N LYS A 106 6.33 -9.30 -12.05
CA LYS A 106 7.06 -10.57 -12.04
C LYS A 106 7.23 -11.06 -10.61
N GLN A 107 7.51 -12.35 -10.45
CA GLN A 107 7.81 -12.93 -9.15
C GLN A 107 8.88 -12.12 -8.40
N GLY A 108 8.65 -11.86 -7.12
CA GLY A 108 9.53 -11.06 -6.27
C GLY A 108 9.30 -9.55 -6.36
N ASP A 109 8.51 -9.04 -7.32
CA ASP A 109 8.11 -7.63 -7.27
C ASP A 109 7.35 -7.34 -5.97
N ALA A 110 7.69 -6.25 -5.30
CA ALA A 110 7.11 -5.79 -4.04
C ALA A 110 6.48 -4.41 -4.22
N LEU A 111 5.15 -4.34 -4.10
CA LEU A 111 4.36 -3.12 -4.12
C LEU A 111 3.97 -2.75 -2.70
N ILE A 112 4.34 -1.55 -2.27
CA ILE A 112 4.00 -1.01 -0.95
C ILE A 112 3.06 0.17 -1.15
N ILE A 113 1.97 0.18 -0.41
CA ILE A 113 1.02 1.30 -0.30
C ILE A 113 1.01 1.68 1.17
N GLU A 114 1.49 2.86 1.51
CA GLU A 114 1.66 3.26 2.91
C GLU A 114 1.28 4.72 3.14
N ARG A 115 0.83 5.01 4.36
CA ARG A 115 0.65 6.39 4.81
C ARG A 115 2.01 7.01 5.07
N ASN A 116 2.19 8.20 4.56
CA ASN A 116 3.36 9.04 4.80
C ASN A 116 2.90 10.47 5.10
N GLU A 117 3.82 11.26 5.65
CA GLU A 117 3.60 12.68 5.88
C GLU A 117 4.59 13.49 5.05
N ILE A 118 4.08 14.39 4.21
CA ILE A 118 4.90 15.29 3.39
C ILE A 118 4.48 16.71 3.69
N ASN A 119 5.40 17.51 4.24
CA ASN A 119 5.15 18.91 4.61
C ASN A 119 3.95 19.11 5.55
N GLY A 120 3.75 18.21 6.52
CA GLY A 120 2.62 18.29 7.46
C GLY A 120 1.28 17.79 6.90
N LEU A 121 1.27 17.25 5.68
CA LEU A 121 0.06 16.70 5.05
C LEU A 121 0.17 15.18 4.95
N ALA A 122 -0.85 14.48 5.45
CA ALA A 122 -0.98 13.04 5.30
C ALA A 122 -1.27 12.69 3.83
N VAL A 123 -0.45 11.81 3.27
CA VAL A 123 -0.56 11.30 1.89
C VAL A 123 -0.39 9.79 1.89
N THR A 124 -0.88 9.13 0.84
CA THR A 124 -0.56 7.72 0.59
C THR A 124 0.56 7.64 -0.44
N ASN A 125 1.71 7.10 -0.07
CA ASN A 125 2.81 6.84 -1.00
C ASN A 125 2.68 5.43 -1.59
N VAL A 126 3.02 5.30 -2.87
CA VAL A 126 3.03 4.01 -3.57
C VAL A 126 4.43 3.74 -4.12
N THR A 127 5.06 2.72 -3.58
CA THR A 127 6.43 2.31 -3.89
C THR A 127 6.40 0.94 -4.57
N LEU A 128 7.17 0.77 -5.64
CA LEU A 128 7.38 -0.54 -6.28
C LEU A 128 8.88 -0.81 -6.36
N ASN A 129 9.33 -1.93 -5.79
CA ASN A 129 10.73 -2.34 -5.76
C ASN A 129 11.66 -1.19 -5.32
N TYR A 130 11.34 -0.58 -4.17
CA TYR A 130 12.09 0.53 -3.56
C TYR A 130 12.11 1.86 -4.35
N HIS A 131 11.20 2.03 -5.30
CA HIS A 131 11.03 3.29 -6.02
C HIS A 131 9.65 3.89 -5.79
N ASP A 132 9.60 5.14 -5.35
CA ASP A 132 8.36 5.90 -5.23
C ASP A 132 7.82 6.24 -6.62
N LEU A 133 6.60 5.79 -6.91
CA LEU A 133 6.00 5.93 -8.25
C LEU A 133 4.74 6.78 -8.26
N ALA A 134 4.06 6.95 -7.12
CA ALA A 134 2.90 7.82 -7.00
C ALA A 134 2.67 8.29 -5.57
N GLN A 135 2.09 9.47 -5.44
CA GLN A 135 1.49 9.97 -4.21
C GLN A 135 -0.01 10.17 -4.46
N LEU A 136 -0.82 9.64 -3.56
CA LEU A 136 -2.29 9.60 -3.62
C LEU A 136 -2.86 10.23 -2.33
N SER A 137 -4.17 10.42 -2.28
CA SER A 137 -4.84 10.95 -1.11
C SER A 137 -4.69 10.03 0.11
N ASN A 138 -4.80 10.59 1.31
CA ASN A 138 -4.72 9.85 2.57
C ASN A 138 -5.73 8.68 2.66
N GLY A 139 -6.93 8.84 2.07
CA GLY A 139 -7.99 7.82 2.11
C GLY A 139 -7.84 6.69 1.09
N PHE A 140 -6.82 6.74 0.22
CA PHE A 140 -6.62 5.73 -0.80
C PHE A 140 -6.27 4.36 -0.20
N LEU A 141 -5.32 4.32 0.76
CA LEU A 141 -4.95 3.08 1.45
C LEU A 141 -6.17 2.43 2.12
N ASP A 142 -7.00 3.22 2.79
CA ASP A 142 -8.20 2.71 3.48
C ASP A 142 -9.16 2.04 2.51
N SER A 143 -9.35 2.64 1.33
CA SER A 143 -10.24 2.09 0.31
C SER A 143 -9.68 0.80 -0.29
N ILE A 144 -8.36 0.72 -0.49
CA ILE A 144 -7.67 -0.50 -0.93
C ILE A 144 -7.80 -1.61 0.13
N VAL A 145 -7.47 -1.33 1.39
CA VAL A 145 -7.51 -2.32 2.48
C VAL A 145 -8.95 -2.77 2.74
N GLN A 146 -9.92 -1.86 2.74
CA GLN A 146 -11.33 -2.19 2.88
C GLN A 146 -11.79 -3.16 1.78
N SER A 147 -11.28 -3.07 0.55
CA SER A 147 -11.61 -4.06 -0.49
C SER A 147 -11.08 -5.47 -0.21
N LEU A 148 -10.08 -5.62 0.68
CA LEU A 148 -9.48 -6.90 1.04
C LEU A 148 -10.07 -7.52 2.31
N ILE A 149 -10.41 -6.69 3.31
CA ILE A 149 -10.88 -7.15 4.63
C ILE A 149 -12.32 -6.74 4.94
N GLY A 150 -12.97 -6.03 4.02
CA GLY A 150 -14.31 -5.47 4.20
C GLY A 150 -15.42 -6.50 4.14
N LYS A 151 -16.59 -6.07 3.68
CA LYS A 151 -17.79 -6.91 3.64
C LYS A 151 -17.70 -7.98 2.55
N HIS A 152 -17.05 -7.65 1.43
CA HIS A 152 -16.95 -8.49 0.25
C HIS A 152 -15.50 -8.72 -0.17
N PRO A 153 -14.70 -9.43 0.65
CA PRO A 153 -13.30 -9.68 0.34
C PRO A 153 -13.16 -10.63 -0.87
N PRO A 154 -12.04 -10.58 -1.64
CA PRO A 154 -11.83 -11.46 -2.78
C PRO A 154 -11.89 -12.95 -2.41
N THR A 155 -11.37 -13.29 -1.22
CA THR A 155 -11.55 -14.60 -0.59
C THR A 155 -11.64 -14.44 0.93
N GLN A 156 -12.40 -15.32 1.60
CA GLN A 156 -12.49 -15.29 3.06
C GLN A 156 -11.15 -15.61 3.73
N MET A 157 -10.36 -16.51 3.14
CA MET A 157 -9.03 -16.89 3.63
C MET A 157 -8.05 -15.71 3.58
N LEU A 158 -8.11 -14.87 2.53
CA LEU A 158 -7.30 -13.66 2.46
C LEU A 158 -7.65 -12.70 3.60
N LYS A 159 -8.94 -12.46 3.84
CA LYS A 159 -9.40 -11.61 4.95
C LYS A 159 -8.95 -12.15 6.30
N SER A 160 -9.23 -13.43 6.58
CA SER A 160 -8.84 -14.06 7.84
C SER A 160 -7.34 -13.98 8.07
N GLY A 161 -6.52 -14.20 7.03
CA GLY A 161 -5.08 -14.10 7.11
C GLY A 161 -4.59 -12.68 7.44
N LEU A 162 -5.07 -11.67 6.71
CA LEU A 162 -4.69 -10.26 6.94
C LEU A 162 -5.14 -9.73 8.30
N MET A 163 -6.20 -10.30 8.87
CA MET A 163 -6.69 -9.97 10.21
C MET A 163 -6.03 -10.83 11.32
N GLY A 164 -5.02 -11.64 11.00
CA GLY A 164 -4.31 -12.46 11.98
C GLY A 164 -5.15 -13.61 12.58
N ASN A 165 -6.31 -13.93 12.00
CA ASN A 165 -7.26 -14.91 12.52
C ASN A 165 -6.99 -16.35 12.06
N GLU A 166 -5.94 -16.56 11.28
CA GLU A 166 -5.51 -17.89 10.84
C GLU A 166 -4.58 -18.55 11.87
N SER A 167 -4.37 -19.87 11.75
CA SER A 167 -3.47 -20.57 12.66
C SER A 167 -2.04 -20.01 12.64
N VAL A 168 -1.36 -20.00 13.79
CA VAL A 168 0.04 -19.55 13.93
C VAL A 168 0.97 -20.25 12.92
N ARG A 169 0.76 -21.56 12.69
CA ARG A 169 1.54 -22.31 11.70
C ARG A 169 1.35 -21.78 10.29
N HIS A 170 0.12 -21.45 9.90
CA HIS A 170 -0.18 -20.92 8.57
C HIS A 170 0.41 -19.50 8.39
N GLN A 171 0.24 -18.63 9.40
CA GLN A 171 0.84 -17.29 9.41
C GLN A 171 2.37 -17.36 9.30
N MET A 172 3.02 -18.26 10.03
CA MET A 172 4.47 -18.47 9.95
C MET A 172 4.93 -18.96 8.57
N ASP A 173 4.19 -19.88 7.94
CA ASP A 173 4.51 -20.32 6.57
C ASP A 173 4.42 -19.16 5.56
N LEU A 174 3.35 -18.36 5.65
CA LEU A 174 3.20 -17.17 4.82
C LEU A 174 4.32 -16.15 5.06
N ALA A 175 4.67 -15.89 6.31
CA ALA A 175 5.77 -14.98 6.69
C ALA A 175 7.10 -15.42 6.05
N ILE A 176 7.49 -16.70 6.21
CA ILE A 176 8.73 -17.23 5.63
C ILE A 176 8.74 -17.09 4.11
N ARG A 177 7.61 -17.36 3.44
CA ARG A 177 7.50 -17.22 1.98
C ARG A 177 7.53 -15.77 1.55
N PHE A 178 6.90 -14.88 2.31
CA PHE A 178 6.87 -13.44 2.07
C PHE A 178 8.27 -12.83 2.17
N ASP A 179 9.02 -13.16 3.21
CA ASP A 179 10.38 -12.64 3.44
C ASP A 179 11.40 -13.10 2.39
N ARG A 180 11.14 -14.24 1.73
CA ARG A 180 11.99 -14.77 0.67
C ARG A 180 11.74 -14.14 -0.70
N LEU A 181 10.61 -13.47 -0.88
CA LEU A 181 10.25 -12.83 -2.13
C LEU A 181 10.93 -11.45 -2.20
N GLU A 182 12.00 -11.35 -2.98
CA GLU A 182 12.71 -10.09 -3.18
C GLU A 182 12.94 -9.84 -4.68
N PRO A 183 12.87 -8.59 -5.14
CA PRO A 183 13.11 -8.28 -6.54
C PRO A 183 14.60 -8.40 -6.86
N THR A 184 14.90 -8.91 -8.05
CA THR A 184 16.28 -8.99 -8.52
C THR A 184 16.85 -7.60 -8.86
N LEU A 185 18.17 -7.42 -8.78
CA LEU A 185 18.82 -6.15 -9.14
C LEU A 185 18.48 -5.65 -10.56
N PRO A 186 18.47 -6.50 -11.61
CA PRO A 186 18.03 -6.07 -12.94
C PRO A 186 16.59 -5.58 -12.95
N ARG A 187 15.73 -6.18 -12.12
CA ARG A 187 14.33 -5.81 -12.02
C ARG A 187 14.15 -4.47 -11.32
N ILE A 188 14.84 -4.22 -10.20
CA ILE A 188 14.87 -2.90 -9.53
C ILE A 188 15.29 -1.82 -10.53
N ALA A 189 16.38 -2.05 -11.28
CA ALA A 189 16.86 -1.13 -12.30
C ALA A 189 15.81 -0.88 -13.42
N GLU A 190 15.06 -1.91 -13.82
CA GLU A 190 13.95 -1.78 -14.78
C GLU A 190 12.86 -0.85 -14.25
N ILE A 191 12.42 -1.04 -12.99
CA ILE A 191 11.37 -0.24 -12.35
C ILE A 191 11.80 1.21 -12.13
N SER A 192 13.07 1.48 -11.82
CA SER A 192 13.58 2.86 -11.70
C SER A 192 13.27 3.73 -12.93
N ARG A 193 13.23 3.11 -14.12
CA ARG A 193 12.94 3.79 -15.40
C ARG A 193 11.45 4.10 -15.54
N TRP A 194 10.59 3.39 -14.82
CA TRP A 194 9.15 3.62 -14.83
C TRP A 194 8.84 4.95 -14.15
N GLY A 195 9.42 5.20 -12.96
CA GLY A 195 9.28 6.47 -12.24
C GLY A 195 9.71 7.67 -13.08
N LYS A 196 10.88 7.58 -13.74
CA LYS A 196 11.37 8.62 -14.66
C LYS A 196 10.37 8.93 -15.79
N ARG A 197 9.74 7.92 -16.38
CA ARG A 197 8.74 8.10 -17.44
C ARG A 197 7.39 8.61 -16.93
N ALA A 198 7.02 8.31 -15.68
CA ALA A 198 5.82 8.86 -15.06
C ALA A 198 5.96 10.38 -14.85
N MET A 199 7.12 10.82 -14.32
CA MET A 199 7.44 12.23 -14.11
C MET A 199 7.45 13.04 -15.43
N VAL A 200 8.04 12.50 -16.50
CA VAL A 200 8.04 13.17 -17.82
C VAL A 200 6.62 13.32 -18.37
N ARG A 201 5.76 12.31 -18.23
CA ARG A 201 4.36 12.39 -18.69
C ARG A 201 3.58 13.48 -17.93
N HIS A 202 3.77 13.57 -16.61
CA HIS A 202 3.13 14.59 -15.79
C HIS A 202 3.52 16.02 -16.22
N ASN A 203 4.80 16.27 -16.46
CA ASN A 203 5.30 17.58 -16.90
C ASN A 203 4.76 17.99 -18.29
N ILE A 204 4.61 17.04 -19.22
CA ILE A 204 4.04 17.32 -20.54
C ILE A 204 2.56 17.71 -20.43
N ILE A 205 1.78 17.00 -19.60
CA ILE A 205 0.35 17.32 -19.40
C ILE A 205 0.20 18.70 -18.74
N ALA A 206 0.97 18.97 -17.67
CA ALA A 206 0.96 20.27 -16.99
C ALA A 206 1.30 21.45 -17.91
N SER A 207 2.24 21.25 -18.85
CA SER A 207 2.58 22.29 -19.84
C SER A 207 1.47 22.55 -20.87
N LYS A 208 0.62 21.56 -21.18
CA LYS A 208 -0.49 21.71 -22.11
C LYS A 208 -1.72 22.39 -21.51
N ILE A 209 -1.97 22.21 -20.21
CA ILE A 209 -3.09 22.87 -19.51
C ILE A 209 -2.79 24.33 -19.15
N ASN A 210 -1.52 24.70 -18.92
CA ASN A 210 -1.13 26.08 -18.62
C ASN A 210 -0.82 26.92 -19.88
N GLY A 211 -0.94 26.34 -21.06
CA GLY A 211 -0.67 26.99 -22.36
C GLY A 211 -1.91 27.10 -23.27
N ALA A 212 -3.11 26.90 -22.72
CA ALA A 212 -4.40 27.00 -23.42
C ALA A 212 -5.23 28.17 -22.89
#